data_AF-A0A350D3T6-F1
#
_entry.id   AF-A0A350D3T6-F1
#
_cell.length_a   1.000
_cell.length_b   1.000
_cell.length_c   1.000
_cell.angle_alpha   90.00
_cell.angle_beta   90.00
_cell.angle_gamma   90.00
#
_symmetry.space_group_name_H-M   'P 1'
#
loop_
_entity.id
_entity.type
_entity.pdbx_description
1 polymer ?
#
loop_
_entity_poly.entity_id
_entity_poly.type
_entity_poly.pdbx_seq_one_letter_code
_entity_poly.pdbx_strand_id
1 'polypeptide(L)' 'DEDGLDRGGNINVLTSERWSPYAFGNTQHTIMVQAEKYEEK' A
#
# COMPACT_ATOMS: atom_id res chain seq x y z
N ASP A 1 -5.85 -3.03 -13.35
CA ASP A 1 -5.77 -3.59 -14.71
C ASP A 1 -5.70 -5.12 -14.58
N GLU A 2 -5.53 -5.88 -15.67
CA GLU A 2 -5.38 -7.35 -15.58
C GLU A 2 -4.11 -7.76 -14.81
N ASP A 3 -3.11 -6.88 -14.77
CA ASP A 3 -1.82 -7.09 -14.10
C ASP A 3 -1.85 -6.76 -12.59
N GLY A 4 -2.97 -6.25 -12.07
CA GLY A 4 -3.09 -5.82 -10.68
C GLY A 4 -2.26 -4.59 -10.31
N LEU A 5 -1.77 -3.84 -11.32
CA LEU A 5 -1.06 -2.59 -11.14
C LEU A 5 -2.06 -1.43 -11.01
N ASP A 6 -1.90 -0.65 -9.94
CA ASP A 6 -2.66 0.57 -9.78
C ASP A 6 -1.95 1.75 -10.46
N ARG A 7 -2.47 2.16 -11.61
CA ARG A 7 -2.01 3.35 -12.34
C ARG A 7 -2.64 4.65 -11.81
N GLY A 8 -3.66 4.57 -10.95
CA GLY A 8 -4.38 5.70 -10.38
C GLY A 8 -3.74 6.28 -9.12
N GLY A 9 -2.80 5.57 -8.50
CA GLY A 9 -2.01 6.07 -7.38
C GLY A 9 -2.74 6.08 -6.03
N ASN A 10 -3.67 5.14 -5.81
CA ASN A 10 -4.31 4.94 -4.52
C ASN A 10 -3.31 4.41 -3.50
N ILE A 11 -2.91 5.25 -2.54
CA ILE A 11 -1.92 4.90 -1.51
C ILE A 11 -2.30 3.67 -0.67
N ASN A 12 -3.60 3.35 -0.55
CA ASN A 12 -4.07 2.26 0.28
C ASN A 12 -3.74 0.88 -0.29
N VAL A 13 -3.35 0.76 -1.57
CA VAL A 13 -2.83 -0.50 -2.14
C VAL A 13 -1.53 -0.95 -1.47
N LEU A 14 -0.80 -0.01 -0.84
CA LEU A 14 0.43 -0.29 -0.10
C LEU A 14 0.18 -0.56 1.39
N THR A 15 -1.08 -0.50 1.84
CA THR A 15 -1.44 -0.65 3.26
C THR A 15 -1.79 -2.09 3.62
N SER A 16 -1.73 -2.41 4.92
CA SER A 16 -2.14 -3.72 5.43
C SER A 16 -3.49 -3.63 6.11
N GLU A 17 -4.33 -4.65 5.96
CA GLU A 17 -5.58 -4.81 6.71
C GLU A 17 -5.35 -5.37 8.13
N ARG A 18 -4.10 -5.69 8.49
CA ARG A 18 -3.78 -6.25 9.81
C ARG A 18 -4.14 -5.24 10.91
N TRP A 19 -4.95 -5.70 11.85
CA TRP A 19 -5.30 -4.92 13.03
C TRP A 19 -4.10 -4.70 13.95
N SER A 20 -4.13 -3.56 14.62
CA SER A 20 -3.27 -3.29 15.75
C SER A 20 -3.58 -4.29 16.88
N PRO A 21 -2.59 -4.63 17.73
CA PRO A 21 -2.81 -5.57 18.83
C PRO A 21 -3.89 -5.13 19.84
N TYR A 22 -4.16 -3.82 19.95
CA TYR A 22 -5.02 -3.26 21.01
C TYR A 22 -6.37 -2.75 20.52
N ALA A 23 -6.62 -2.70 19.21
CA ALA A 23 -7.87 -2.20 18.64
C ALA A 23 -8.13 -2.78 17.24
N PHE A 24 -9.42 -2.91 16.90
CA PHE A 24 -9.92 -3.30 15.59
C PHE A 24 -9.75 -2.17 14.55
N GLY A 25 -8.50 -1.85 14.25
CA GLY A 25 -8.10 -0.85 13.26
C GLY A 25 -6.65 -1.09 12.83
N ASN A 26 -6.34 -0.80 11.57
CA ASN A 26 -4.99 -0.94 10.99
C ASN A 26 -4.18 0.36 11.12
N THR A 27 -2.86 0.24 11.02
CA THR A 27 -1.93 1.36 11.19
C THR A 27 -1.65 2.10 9.87
N GLN A 28 -2.69 2.62 9.21
CA GLN A 28 -2.60 3.19 7.86
C GLN A 28 -1.64 4.37 7.72
N HIS A 29 -1.42 5.15 8.79
CA HIS A 29 -0.50 6.29 8.76
C HIS A 29 0.94 5.92 9.13
N THR A 30 1.26 4.63 9.30
CA THR A 30 2.59 4.17 9.70
C THR A 30 2.90 2.86 9.00
N ILE A 31 3.31 2.96 7.74
CA ILE A 31 3.65 1.84 6.88
C ILE A 31 4.97 2.13 6.18
N MET A 32 5.81 1.10 6.08
CA MET A 32 7.11 1.16 5.43
C MET A 32 7.03 0.49 4.08
N VAL A 33 7.56 1.15 3.06
CA VAL A 33 7.69 0.63 1.70
C VAL A 33 9.08 0.96 1.18
N GLN A 34 9.50 0.20 0.17
CA GLN A 34 10.64 0.57 -0.65
C GLN A 34 10.12 1.24 -1.93
N ALA A 35 10.81 2.28 -2.39
CA ALA A 35 10.48 2.96 -3.63
C ALA A 35 11.67 2.91 -4.60
N GLU A 36 11.36 2.83 -5.88
CA GLU A 36 12.31 2.93 -6.98
C GLU A 36 11.74 3.83 -8.09
N LYS A 37 12.62 4.34 -8.95
CA LYS A 37 12.19 5.13 -10.10
C LYS A 37 11.51 4.19 -11.10
N TYR A 38 10.30 4.56 -11.54
CA TYR A 38 9.63 3.82 -12.61
C TYR A 38 10.34 4.07 -13.94
N GLU A 39 10.81 2.99 -14.58
CA GLU A 39 11.35 3.01 -15.93
C GLU A 39 10.31 2.36 -16.85
N GLU A 40 9.82 3.13 -17.83
CA GLU A 40 8.89 2.63 -18.84
C GLU A 40 9.63 1.67 -19.79
N LYS A 41 9.06 0.49 -20.03
CA LYS A 41 9.59 -0.50 -20.98
C LYS A 41 9.12 -0.21 -22.40
#